data_AF-A0A8T3T973-F1
#
_entry.id   AF-A0A8T3T973-F1
#
_cell.length_a   1.000
_cell.length_b   1.000
_cell.length_c   1.000
_cell.angle_alpha   90.00
_cell.angle_beta   90.00
_cell.angle_gamma   90.00
#
_symmetry.space_group_name_H-M   'P 1'
#
loop_
_entity.id
_entity.type
_entity.pdbx_description
1 polymer ?
#
loop_
_entity_poly.entity_id
_entity_poly.type
_entity_poly.pdbx_seq_one_letter_code
_entity_poly.pdbx_strand_id
1 'polypeptide(L)' 'ARRSEVTLQLREKGHLLMWQQADAAGPMSDLERAMFILDRLYPEMPAEHRQQTRAKLAALAAAGKWHGFKRP' A
#
# COMPACT_ATOMS: atom_id res chain seq x y z
N ALA A 1 -12.33 16.73 -19.88
CA ALA A 1 -13.32 15.72 -19.48
C ALA A 1 -12.86 14.29 -19.79
N ARG A 2 -12.65 13.88 -21.05
CA ARG A 2 -12.33 12.48 -21.39
C ARG A 2 -10.96 11.97 -20.88
N ARG A 3 -9.91 12.81 -20.87
CA ARG A 3 -8.58 12.43 -20.32
C ARG A 3 -8.60 12.21 -18.80
N SER A 4 -9.36 13.01 -18.05
CA SER A 4 -9.46 12.87 -16.59
C SER A 4 -10.22 11.60 -16.19
N GLU A 5 -11.23 11.21 -16.97
CA GLU A 5 -12.02 10.00 -16.75
C GLU A 5 -11.19 8.72 -17.01
N VAL A 6 -10.41 8.70 -18.09
CA VAL A 6 -9.49 7.59 -18.39
C VAL A 6 -8.42 7.44 -17.29
N THR A 7 -7.85 8.54 -16.80
CA THR A 7 -6.86 8.50 -15.70
C THR A 7 -7.47 7.94 -14.41
N LEU A 8 -8.71 8.31 -14.09
CA LEU A 8 -9.41 7.77 -12.92
C LEU A 8 -9.61 6.26 -13.03
N GLN A 9 -10.11 5.79 -14.17
CA GLN A 9 -10.33 4.36 -14.43
C GLN A 9 -9.03 3.55 -14.36
N LEU A 10 -7.92 4.09 -14.88
CA LEU A 10 -6.61 3.44 -14.80
C LEU A 10 -6.12 3.35 -13.36
N ARG A 11 -6.34 4.37 -12.54
CA ARG A 11 -6.00 4.36 -11.12
C ARG A 11 -6.82 3.32 -10.35
N GLU A 12 -8.12 3.23 -10.60
CA GLU A 12 -9.01 2.23 -9.99
C GLU A 12 -8.55 0.81 -10.35
N LYS A 13 -8.29 0.53 -11.63
CA LYS A 13 -7.74 -0.75 -12.08
C LYS A 13 -6.40 -1.07 -11.43
N GLY A 14 -5.51 -0.07 -11.32
CA GLY A 14 -4.24 -0.21 -10.63
C GLY A 14 -4.39 -0.56 -9.15
N HIS A 15 -5.33 0.10 -8.44
CA HIS A 15 -5.65 -0.25 -7.05
C HIS A 15 -6.17 -1.68 -6.93
N LEU A 16 -7.09 -2.11 -7.80
CA LEU A 16 -7.63 -3.47 -7.78
C LEU A 16 -6.53 -4.53 -8.01
N LEU A 17 -5.65 -4.31 -8.99
CA LEU A 17 -4.52 -5.20 -9.27
C LEU A 17 -3.58 -5.33 -8.07
N MET A 18 -3.29 -4.22 -7.38
CA MET A 18 -2.45 -4.22 -6.19
C MET A 18 -3.09 -5.03 -5.05
N TRP A 19 -4.40 -4.92 -4.84
CA TRP A 19 -5.12 -5.73 -3.85
C TRP A 19 -5.15 -7.22 -4.19
N GLN A 20 -5.37 -7.57 -5.46
CA GLN A 20 -5.33 -8.96 -5.92
C GLN A 20 -3.97 -9.59 -5.67
N GLN A 21 -2.88 -8.85 -5.91
CA GLN A 21 -1.53 -9.33 -5.61
C GLN A 21 -1.29 -9.52 -4.11
N ALA A 22 -1.80 -8.60 -3.28
CA ALA A 22 -1.71 -8.72 -1.83
C ALA A 22 -2.50 -9.95 -1.33
N ASP A 23 -3.65 -10.24 -1.91
CA ASP A 23 -4.45 -11.42 -1.55
C ASP A 23 -3.77 -12.73 -2.02
N ALA A 24 -3.15 -12.73 -3.21
CA ALA A 24 -2.38 -13.87 -3.72
C ALA A 24 -1.13 -14.17 -2.89
N ALA A 25 -0.55 -13.18 -2.22
CA ALA A 25 0.60 -13.36 -1.32
C ALA A 25 0.23 -14.05 0.01
N GLY A 26 -1.07 -14.24 0.29
CA GLY A 26 -1.56 -14.91 1.49
C GLY A 26 -1.88 -13.97 2.65
N PRO A 27 -2.22 -14.53 3.83
CA PRO A 27 -2.57 -13.73 5.01
C PRO A 27 -1.37 -12.92 5.50
N MET A 28 -1.57 -11.61 5.62
CA MET A 28 -0.60 -10.64 6.12
C MET A 28 -1.27 -9.73 7.14
N SER A 29 -0.53 -9.35 8.18
CA SER A 29 -0.91 -8.21 9.03
C SER A 29 -1.01 -6.92 8.22
N ASP A 30 -1.72 -5.93 8.75
CA ASP A 30 -1.86 -4.63 8.08
C ASP A 30 -0.52 -3.95 7.82
N LEU A 31 0.44 -4.11 8.74
CA LEU A 31 1.79 -3.58 8.57
C LEU A 31 2.55 -4.29 7.45
N GLU A 32 2.52 -5.62 7.41
CA GLU A 32 3.18 -6.41 6.36
C GLU A 32 2.58 -6.09 4.99
N ARG A 33 1.25 -6.00 4.92
CA ARG A 33 0.55 -5.62 3.69
C ARG A 33 0.94 -4.22 3.25
N ALA A 34 1.08 -3.28 4.19
CA ALA A 34 1.48 -1.93 3.83
C ALA A 34 2.90 -1.87 3.25
N MET A 35 3.83 -2.64 3.82
CA MET A 35 5.18 -2.77 3.29
C MET A 35 5.20 -3.46 1.92
N PHE A 36 4.42 -4.53 1.75
CA PHE A 36 4.27 -5.23 0.47
C PHE A 36 3.82 -4.29 -0.66
N ILE A 37 2.89 -3.39 -0.35
CA ILE A 37 2.38 -2.39 -1.30
C ILE A 37 3.43 -1.32 -1.58
N LEU A 38 4.09 -0.81 -0.54
CA LEU A 38 5.16 0.19 -0.67
C LEU A 38 6.31 -0.32 -1.55
N ASP A 39 6.72 -1.58 -1.37
CA ASP A 39 7.83 -2.17 -2.15
C ASP A 39 7.49 -2.31 -3.64
N ARG A 40 6.21 -2.49 -3.98
CA ARG A 40 5.74 -2.54 -5.38
C ARG A 40 5.59 -1.17 -6.01
N LEU A 41 5.08 -0.20 -5.26
CA LEU A 41 4.88 1.15 -5.76
C LEU A 41 6.19 1.94 -5.86
N TYR A 42 7.14 1.64 -4.97
CA TYR A 42 8.40 2.36 -4.87
C TYR A 42 9.58 1.37 -4.70
N PRO A 43 9.87 0.54 -5.72
CA PRO A 43 10.97 -0.43 -5.64
C PRO A 43 12.32 0.24 -5.40
N GLU A 44 12.53 1.42 -5.97
CA GLU A 44 13.73 2.25 -5.86
C GLU A 44 13.81 3.07 -4.56
N MET A 45 12.85 2.90 -3.63
CA MET A 45 12.89 3.63 -2.37
C MET A 45 14.18 3.28 -1.59
N PRO A 46 14.95 4.27 -1.10
CA PRO A 46 16.12 4.01 -0.28
C PRO A 46 15.78 3.15 0.94
N ALA A 47 16.65 2.19 1.25
CA ALA A 47 16.42 1.24 2.34
C ALA A 47 16.16 1.94 3.69
N GLU A 48 16.86 3.04 3.95
CA GLU A 48 16.67 3.85 5.15
C GLU A 48 15.24 4.44 5.23
N HIS A 49 14.76 5.05 4.14
CA HIS A 49 13.41 5.58 4.07
C HIS A 49 12.35 4.48 4.25
N ARG A 50 12.62 3.27 3.72
CA ARG A 50 11.76 2.10 3.91
C ARG A 50 11.70 1.68 5.37
N GLN A 51 12.83 1.65 6.07
CA GLN A 51 12.91 1.32 7.49
C GLN A 51 12.20 2.36 8.36
N GLN A 52 12.44 3.65 8.11
CA GLN A 52 11.76 4.74 8.81
C GLN A 52 10.24 4.69 8.60
N THR A 53 9.80 4.44 7.37
CA THR A 53 8.37 4.29 7.05
C THR A 53 7.75 3.12 7.81
N ARG A 54 8.41 1.95 7.81
CA ARG A 54 7.97 0.78 8.58
C ARG A 54 7.86 1.08 10.07
N ALA A 55 8.87 1.71 10.65
CA ALA A 55 8.89 2.06 12.08
C ALA A 55 7.74 3.02 12.44
N LYS A 56 7.50 4.04 11.61
CA LYS A 56 6.42 5.00 11.81
C LYS A 56 5.03 4.33 11.74
N LEU A 57 4.81 3.47 10.75
CA LEU A 57 3.56 2.73 10.61
C LEU A 57 3.34 1.76 11.78
N ALA A 58 4.39 1.06 12.22
CA ALA A 58 4.32 0.18 13.39
C ALA A 58 3.94 0.95 14.66
N ALA A 59 4.53 2.13 14.87
CA ALA A 59 4.19 2.99 16.00
C ALA A 59 2.73 3.49 15.96
N LEU A 60 2.22 3.84 14.77
CA LEU A 60 0.82 4.24 14.61
C LEU A 60 -0.16 3.08 14.85
N ALA A 61 0.18 1.88 14.37
CA ALA A 61 -0.60 0.67 14.64
C ALA A 61 -0.64 0.34 16.14
N ALA A 62 0.51 0.35 16.80
CA ALA A 62 0.62 0.10 18.25
C ALA A 62 -0.15 1.13 19.09
N ALA A 63 -0.22 2.38 18.62
CA ALA A 63 -1.01 3.43 19.25
C ALA A 63 -2.52 3.36 18.92
N GLY A 64 -2.96 2.39 18.12
CA GLY A 64 -4.35 2.28 17.66
C GLY A 64 -4.79 3.44 16.74
N LYS A 65 -3.84 4.17 16.14
CA LYS A 65 -4.10 5.33 15.29
C LYS A 65 -4.12 4.99 13.79
N TRP A 66 -3.78 3.75 13.46
CA TRP A 66 -3.76 3.25 12.08
C TRP A 66 -4.17 1.78 12.05
N HIS A 67 -5.00 1.42 11.08
CA HIS A 67 -5.62 0.10 10.93
C HIS A 67 -5.47 -0.43 9.50
N GLY A 68 -4.31 -0.18 8.89
CA GLY A 68 -4.06 -0.59 7.51
C GLY A 68 -4.61 0.36 6.44
N PHE A 69 -4.59 -0.12 5.20
CA PHE A 69 -5.18 0.58 4.07
C PHE A 69 -6.63 0.16 3.88
N LYS A 70 -7.51 1.13 3.61
CA LYS A 70 -8.89 0.83 3.23
C LYS A 70 -8.90 0.15 1.85
N ARG A 71 -9.55 -0.99 1.79
CA ARG A 71 -9.90 -1.61 0.51
C ARG A 71 -10.99 -0.77 -0.17
N PRO A 72 -10.94 -0.60 -1.50
CA PRO A 72 -12.08 -0.09 -2.26
C PRO A 72 -13.25 -1.07 -2.19
#